data_AF-A0A0K1NN96-F1
#
_entry.id   AF-A0A0K1NN96-F1
#
_cell.length_a   1.000
_cell.length_b   1.000
_cell.length_c   1.000
_cell.angle_alpha   90.00
_cell.angle_beta   90.00
_cell.angle_gamma   90.00
#
_symmetry.space_group_name_H-M   'P 1'
#
loop_
_entity.id
_entity.type
_entity.pdbx_description
1 polymer ?
#
loop_
_entity_poly.entity_id
_entity_poly.type
_entity_poly.pdbx_seq_one_letter_code
_entity_poly.pdbx_strand_id
1 'polypeptide(L)' 'MAENMVFMMVTAMLKNFYLYLVRHISDKVKPLKKTSRLKAFILHFVSVPAKWVRTGKRNVLNLYTNKAYYSEVFLE' A
#
# COMPACT_ATOMS: atom_id res chain seq x y z
N MET A 1 30.26 -11.45 0.11
CA MET A 1 29.61 -11.39 1.45
C MET A 1 28.89 -10.07 1.70
N ALA A 2 29.41 -8.93 1.21
CA ALA A 2 28.76 -7.62 1.33
C ALA A 2 27.41 -7.49 0.58
N GLU A 3 27.27 -8.07 -0.62
CA GLU A 3 26.00 -8.01 -1.39
C GLU A 3 24.83 -8.65 -0.62
N ASN A 4 25.06 -9.79 0.02
CA ASN A 4 24.05 -10.47 0.83
C ASN A 4 23.61 -9.63 2.05
N MET A 5 24.51 -8.81 2.60
CA MET A 5 24.20 -7.92 3.72
C MET A 5 23.28 -6.78 3.28
N VAL A 6 23.57 -6.15 2.12
CA VAL A 6 22.73 -5.09 1.56
C VAL A 6 21.34 -5.64 1.24
N PHE A 7 21.25 -6.82 0.63
CA PHE A 7 19.98 -7.47 0.34
C PHE A 7 19.15 -7.73 1.62
N MET A 8 19.78 -8.24 2.67
CA MET A 8 19.11 -8.49 3.95
C MET A 8 18.67 -7.18 4.62
N MET A 9 19.49 -6.14 4.57
CA MET A 9 19.17 -4.82 5.14
C MET A 9 17.98 -4.19 4.44
N VAL A 10 17.97 -4.18 3.10
CA VAL A 10 16.83 -3.68 2.30
C VAL A 10 15.58 -4.51 2.58
N THR A 11 15.70 -5.83 2.67
CA THR A 11 14.57 -6.73 2.97
C THR A 11 13.96 -6.44 4.35
N ALA A 12 14.79 -6.17 5.35
CA ALA A 12 14.33 -5.81 6.70
C ALA A 12 13.61 -4.45 6.71
N MET A 13 14.13 -3.45 6.00
CA MET A 13 13.46 -2.15 5.84
C MET A 13 12.09 -2.29 5.17
N LEU A 14 12.03 -3.05 4.06
CA LEU A 14 10.77 -3.33 3.35
C LEU A 14 9.78 -4.10 4.23
N LYS A 15 10.24 -5.04 5.06
CA LYS A 15 9.40 -5.78 6.01
C LYS A 15 8.75 -4.83 7.03
N ASN A 16 9.53 -3.92 7.60
CA ASN A 16 9.02 -2.94 8.56
C ASN A 16 7.98 -2.01 7.91
N PHE A 17 8.28 -1.53 6.71
CA PHE A 17 7.37 -0.69 5.93
C PHE A 17 6.06 -1.42 5.60
N TYR A 18 6.14 -2.66 5.14
CA TYR A 18 4.99 -3.52 4.88
C TYR A 18 4.11 -3.70 6.13
N LEU A 19 4.71 -4.01 7.29
CA LEU A 19 3.97 -4.23 8.53
C LEU A 19 3.25 -2.96 9.00
N TYR A 20 3.92 -1.81 8.88
CA TYR A 20 3.34 -0.50 9.18
C TYR A 20 2.13 -0.21 8.27
N LEU A 21 2.31 -0.34 6.96
CA LEU A 21 1.25 -0.07 5.98
C LEU A 21 0.05 -0.99 6.16
N VAL A 22 0.26 -2.31 6.29
CA VAL A 22 -0.83 -3.26 6.50
C VAL A 22 -1.63 -2.93 7.75
N ARG A 23 -0.97 -2.51 8.84
CA ARG A 23 -1.66 -2.18 10.09
C ARG A 23 -2.57 -0.96 9.95
N HIS A 24 -2.17 0.04 9.17
CA HIS A 24 -2.97 1.24 8.94
C HIS A 24 -4.07 1.05 7.88
N ILE A 25 -3.76 0.32 6.81
CA ILE A 25 -4.64 0.18 5.65
C ILE A 25 -5.68 -0.94 5.87
N SER A 26 -5.37 -1.98 6.65
CA SER A 26 -6.31 -3.08 6.89
C SER A 26 -7.63 -2.65 7.52
N ASP A 27 -7.61 -1.57 8.30
CA ASP A 27 -8.82 -1.05 8.96
C ASP A 27 -9.74 -0.34 7.96
N LYS A 28 -9.18 0.15 6.84
CA LYS A 28 -9.92 0.87 5.80
C LYS A 28 -10.23 -0.01 4.57
N VAL A 29 -9.35 -0.97 4.24
CA VAL A 29 -9.50 -1.87 3.09
C VAL A 29 -10.00 -3.23 3.55
N LYS A 30 -11.32 -3.45 3.47
CA LYS A 30 -12.01 -4.69 3.91
C LYS A 30 -11.34 -6.02 3.51
N PRO A 31 -10.83 -6.22 2.27
CA PRO A 31 -10.18 -7.49 1.92
C PRO A 31 -8.78 -7.68 2.52
N LEU A 32 -8.19 -6.66 3.14
CA LEU A 32 -6.91 -6.76 3.83
C LEU A 32 -7.12 -6.89 5.34
N LYS A 33 -6.58 -7.96 5.92
CA LYS A 33 -6.50 -8.15 7.37
C LYS A 33 -5.11 -7.77 7.86
N LYS A 34 -4.97 -7.42 9.14
CA LYS A 34 -3.66 -7.19 9.79
C LYS A 34 -2.72 -8.39 9.67
N THR A 35 -3.29 -9.59 9.58
CA THR A 35 -2.58 -10.88 9.44
C THR A 35 -2.45 -11.34 7.99
N SER A 36 -2.93 -10.56 7.01
CA SER A 36 -2.79 -10.90 5.60
C SER A 36 -1.31 -11.08 5.23
N ARG A 37 -1.04 -11.97 4.28
CA ARG A 37 0.32 -12.19 3.75
C ARG A 37 0.70 -11.11 2.75
N LEU A 38 2.00 -10.95 2.50
CA LEU A 38 2.54 -9.97 1.55
C LEU A 38 1.89 -10.06 0.15
N LYS A 39 1.63 -11.28 -0.36
CA LYS A 39 0.99 -11.47 -1.67
C LYS A 39 -0.40 -10.84 -1.74
N ALA A 40 -1.19 -10.95 -0.67
CA ALA A 40 -2.52 -10.34 -0.62
C ALA A 40 -2.42 -8.81 -0.52
N PHE A 41 -1.46 -8.29 0.24
CA PHE A 41 -1.17 -6.86 0.27
C PHE A 41 -0.78 -6.31 -1.11
N ILE A 42 0.10 -7.00 -1.83
CA ILE A 42 0.48 -6.59 -3.18
C ILE A 42 -0.76 -6.56 -4.08
N LEU A 43 -1.55 -7.63 -4.09
CA LEU A 43 -2.75 -7.74 -4.93
C LEU A 43 -3.81 -6.66 -4.63
N HIS A 44 -4.06 -6.39 -3.35
CA HIS A 44 -5.16 -5.51 -2.91
C HIS A 44 -4.72 -4.08 -2.60
N PHE A 45 -3.44 -3.74 -2.68
CA PHE A 45 -2.99 -2.37 -2.43
C PHE A 45 -2.03 -1.91 -3.51
N VAL A 46 -0.91 -2.61 -3.70
CA VAL A 46 0.15 -2.18 -4.62
C VAL A 46 -0.27 -2.28 -6.10
N SER A 47 -0.99 -3.34 -6.46
CA SER A 47 -1.40 -3.59 -7.85
C SER A 47 -2.59 -2.72 -8.30
N VAL A 48 -3.13 -1.85 -7.44
CA VAL A 48 -4.23 -0.96 -7.81
C VAL A 48 -3.67 0.20 -8.64
N PRO A 49 -4.11 0.38 -9.90
CA PRO A 49 -3.62 1.46 -10.74
C PRO A 49 -4.08 2.81 -10.19
N ALA A 50 -3.14 3.75 -10.08
CA ALA A 50 -3.38 5.07 -9.53
C ALA A 50 -2.58 6.14 -10.28
N LYS A 51 -3.09 7.37 -10.30
CA LYS A 51 -2.39 8.52 -10.87
C LYS A 51 -2.58 9.74 -10.00
N TRP A 52 -1.48 10.42 -9.68
CA TRP A 52 -1.53 11.76 -9.11
C TRP A 52 -1.94 12.76 -10.19
N VAL A 53 -3.05 13.47 -9.95
CA VAL A 53 -3.57 14.51 -10.83
C VAL A 53 -3.55 15.84 -10.07
N ARG A 54 -3.07 16.89 -10.73
CA ARG A 54 -3.12 18.25 -10.21
C ARG A 54 -4.53 18.80 -10.44
N THR A 55 -5.29 19.02 -9.37
CA THR A 55 -6.63 19.61 -9.42
C THR A 55 -6.61 20.93 -8.66
N GLY A 56 -6.66 22.04 -9.39
CA GLY A 56 -6.49 23.38 -8.82
C GLY A 56 -5.13 23.53 -8.12
N LYS A 57 -5.16 23.77 -6.79
CA LYS A 57 -3.96 23.92 -5.96
C LYS A 57 -3.53 22.63 -5.23
N ARG A 58 -4.24 21.51 -5.40
CA ARG A 58 -3.98 20.26 -4.68
C ARG A 58 -3.53 19.15 -5.63
N ASN A 59 -2.66 18.26 -5.15
CA ASN A 59 -2.41 16.98 -5.80
C ASN A 59 -3.41 15.98 -5.24
N VAL A 60 -4.19 15.33 -6.10
CA VAL A 60 -5.19 14.32 -5.72
C VAL A 60 -4.78 13.00 -6.36
N LEU A 61 -4.83 11.92 -5.58
CA LEU A 61 -4.55 10.57 -6.07
C LEU A 61 -5.84 9.97 -6.62
N ASN A 62 -5.93 9.81 -7.93
CA ASN A 62 -7.04 9.12 -8.57
C ASN A 62 -6.75 7.62 -8.65
N LEU A 63 -7.67 6.81 -8.15
CA LEU A 63 -7.60 5.35 -8.20
C LEU A 63 -8.49 4.84 -9.34
N TYR A 64 -7.94 4.02 -10.24
CA TYR A 64 -8.67 3.47 -11.39
C TYR A 64 -9.16 2.06 -11.07
N THR A 65 -10.15 1.95 -10.19
CA THR A 65 -10.72 0.67 -9.79
C THR A 65 -12.23 0.76 -9.68
N ASN A 66 -12.92 -0.34 -10.02
CA ASN A 66 -14.37 -0.49 -9.84
C ASN A 66 -14.75 -0.85 -8.40
N LYS A 67 -13.77 -1.01 -7.51
CA LYS A 67 -13.97 -1.49 -6.15
C LYS A 67 -14.28 -0.31 -5.23
N ALA A 68 -15.56 -0.20 -4.84
CA ALA A 68 -16.08 0.93 -4.06
C ALA A 68 -15.36 1.13 -2.71
N TYR A 69 -14.85 0.07 -2.07
CA TYR A 69 -14.21 0.18 -0.76
C TYR A 69 -12.92 1.01 -0.74
N TYR A 70 -12.35 1.43 -1.88
CA TYR A 70 -11.20 2.34 -1.88
C TYR A 70 -11.58 3.83 -1.77
N SER A 71 -12.84 4.20 -1.99
CA SER A 71 -13.25 5.62 -1.94
C SER A 71 -13.09 6.23 -0.55
N GLU A 72 -13.16 5.40 0.50
CA GLU A 72 -13.11 5.83 1.90
C GLU A 72 -11.70 5.73 2.51
N VAL A 73 -10.73 5.14 1.79
CA VAL A 73 -9.40 4.82 2.36
C VAL A 73 -8.56 6.07 2.62
N PHE A 74 -8.66 7.06 1.74
CA PHE A 74 -7.82 8.26 1.76
C PHE A 74 -8.58 9.53 2.16
N LEU A 75 -9.82 9.37 2.61
CA LEU A 75 -10.53 10.45 3.30
C LEU A 75 -10.01 10.49 4.75
N GLU A 76 -9.63 11.69 5.17
CA GLU A 76 -9.12 12.03 6.51
C GLU A 76 -10.25 12.58 7.37
#